data_AF-A0A9N9IPU7-F1
#
_entry.id   AF-A0A9N9IPU7-F1
#
_cell.length_a   1.000
_cell.length_b   1.000
_cell.length_c   1.000
_cell.angle_alpha   90.00
_cell.angle_beta   90.00
_cell.angle_gamma   90.00
#
_symmetry.space_group_name_H-M   'P 1'
#
loop_
_entity.id
_entity.type
_entity.pdbx_description
1 polymer ?
#
loop_
_entity_poly.entity_id
_entity_poly.type
_entity_poly.pdbx_seq_one_letter_code
_entity_poly.pdbx_strand_id
1 'polypeptide(L)' 'MGPISIAQYMREVLTNSHGGYYMTGDVFGRQGDFVTSPEISQIFGE' A
#
# COMPACT_ATOMS: atom_id res chain seq x y z
N MET A 1 -12.25 -15.96 -20.08
CA MET A 1 -11.85 -15.41 -18.77
C MET A 1 -13.10 -14.88 -18.11
N GLY A 2 -13.49 -15.43 -16.96
CA GLY A 2 -14.69 -15.01 -16.24
C GLY A 2 -14.44 -13.73 -15.42
N PRO A 3 -15.50 -13.14 -14.84
CA PRO A 3 -15.33 -12.02 -13.92
C PRO A 3 -14.44 -12.42 -12.74
N ILE A 4 -13.53 -11.52 -12.36
CA ILE A 4 -12.71 -11.69 -11.17
C ILE A 4 -13.44 -11.08 -9.97
N SER A 5 -13.23 -11.66 -8.79
CA SER A 5 -13.72 -11.05 -7.55
C SER A 5 -13.00 -9.72 -7.28
N ILE A 6 -13.65 -8.83 -6.54
CA ILE A 6 -13.00 -7.59 -6.07
C ILE A 6 -11.73 -7.91 -5.27
N ALA A 7 -11.72 -8.98 -4.49
CA ALA A 7 -10.53 -9.41 -3.75
C ALA A 7 -9.36 -9.77 -4.68
N GLN A 8 -9.63 -10.44 -5.82
CA GLN A 8 -8.61 -10.74 -6.82
C GLN A 8 -8.12 -9.47 -7.52
N TYR A 9 -9.05 -8.58 -7.89
CA TYR A 9 -8.70 -7.29 -8.49
C TYR A 9 -7.82 -6.45 -7.56
N MET A 10 -8.21 -6.31 -6.29
CA MET A 10 -7.46 -5.54 -5.30
C MET A 10 -6.07 -6.12 -5.07
N ARG A 11 -5.93 -7.45 -5.02
CA ARG A 11 -4.61 -8.08 -4.93
C ARG A 11 -3.72 -7.70 -6.10
N GLU A 12 -4.26 -7.78 -7.31
CA GLU A 12 -3.50 -7.47 -8.53
C GLU A 12 -3.01 -6.02 -8.53
N VAL A 13 -3.92 -5.05 -8.34
CA VAL A 13 -3.57 -3.63 -8.46
C VAL A 13 -2.74 -3.11 -7.27
N LEU A 14 -2.76 -3.79 -6.12
CA LEU A 14 -1.98 -3.37 -4.96
C LEU A 14 -0.58 -4.01 -4.92
N THR A 15 -0.43 -5.27 -5.37
CA THR A 15 0.80 -6.05 -5.12
C THR A 15 1.47 -6.67 -6.36
N ASN A 16 1.02 -6.38 -7.58
CA ASN A 16 1.71 -6.85 -8.78
C ASN A 16 3.15 -6.28 -8.86
N SER A 17 4.15 -7.11 -9.13
CA SER A 17 5.57 -6.71 -9.17
C SER A 17 5.94 -5.72 -10.27
N HIS A 18 5.11 -5.61 -11.32
CA HIS A 18 5.34 -4.74 -12.48
C HIS A 18 4.64 -3.37 -12.37
N GLY A 19 3.84 -3.13 -11.32
CA GLY A 19 3.12 -1.85 -11.20
C GLY A 19 2.04 -1.79 -10.14
N GLY A 20 1.98 -2.75 -9.21
CA GLY A 20 1.10 -2.69 -8.06
C GLY A 20 1.46 -1.51 -7.17
N TYR A 21 0.45 -0.83 -6.63
CA TYR A 21 0.63 0.41 -5.87
C TYR A 21 1.75 0.32 -4.81
N TYR A 22 1.74 -0.72 -3.97
CA TYR A 22 2.75 -0.92 -2.92
C TYR A 22 4.11 -1.38 -3.43
N MET A 23 4.25 -1.68 -4.72
CA MET A 23 5.50 -2.13 -5.35
C MET A 23 6.21 -0.99 -6.10
N THR A 24 5.58 0.19 -6.22
CA THR A 24 6.08 1.29 -7.07
C THR A 24 6.92 2.34 -6.34
N GLY A 25 7.08 2.24 -5.01
CA GLY A 25 7.91 3.15 -4.24
C GLY A 25 7.54 3.21 -2.75
N ASP A 26 8.12 4.18 -2.05
CA ASP A 26 7.75 4.47 -0.66
C ASP A 26 6.47 5.29 -0.62
N VAL A 27 5.35 4.62 -0.34
CA VAL A 27 4.01 5.23 -0.32
C VAL A 27 3.62 5.73 1.07
N PHE A 28 4.42 5.43 2.09
CA PHE A 28 4.17 5.81 3.48
C PHE A 28 5.12 6.91 3.96
N GLY A 29 4.74 7.53 5.08
CA GLY A 29 5.50 8.61 5.69
C GLY A 29 5.20 10.00 5.12
N ARG A 30 5.92 11.01 5.63
CA ARG A 30 5.57 12.44 5.42
C ARG A 30 5.63 12.91 3.97
N GLN A 31 6.33 12.17 3.11
CA GLN A 31 6.47 12.46 1.69
C GLN A 31 5.69 11.49 0.81
N GLY A 32 5.10 10.44 1.40
CA GLY A 32 4.23 9.49 0.72
C GLY A 32 2.78 9.97 0.67
N ASP A 33 1.92 9.12 0.15
CA ASP A 33 0.49 9.42 0.03
C ASP A 33 -0.22 9.35 1.40
N PHE A 34 0.34 8.58 2.35
CA PHE A 34 -0.22 8.38 3.68
C PHE A 34 0.83 8.48 4.78
N VAL A 35 0.53 9.24 5.84
CA VAL A 35 1.31 9.25 7.08
C VAL A 35 0.70 8.25 8.04
N THR A 36 1.50 7.33 8.60
CA THR A 36 1.02 6.37 9.61
C THR A 36 1.45 6.77 11.03
N SER A 37 0.87 6.14 12.05
CA SER A 37 1.04 6.56 13.45
C SER A 37 2.49 6.58 13.94
N PRO A 38 3.34 5.57 13.64
CA PRO A 38 4.77 5.60 13.98
C PRO A 38 5.52 6.83 13.43
N GLU A 39 5.11 7.38 12.30
CA GLU A 39 5.71 8.55 11.67
C GLU A 39 5.27 9.87 12.31
N ILE A 40 4.17 9.86 13.08
CA ILE A 40 3.68 11.02 13.83
C ILE A 40 4.36 11.09 15.20
N SER A 41 4.49 9.96 15.89
CA SER A 41 5.07 9.91 17.23
C SER A 41 5.65 8.55 17.57
N GLN A 42 6.82 8.56 18.20
CA GLN A 42 7.52 7.35 18.64
C GLN A 42 6.73 6.56 19.69
N ILE A 43 5.79 7.19 20.40
CA ILE A 43 4.94 6.52 21.40
C ILE A 43 4.06 5.40 20.81
N PHE A 44 3.90 5.35 19.48
CA PHE A 44 3.13 4.31 18.80
C PHE A 44 4.00 3.13 18.34
N GLY A 45 5.32 3.22 18.44
CA GLY A 45 6.27 2.17 18.06
C GLY A 45 6.96 1.48 19.24
N GLU A 46 6.86 2.05 20.44
CA GLU A 46 7.31 1.46 21.71
C GLU A 46 6.26 0.54 22.35
#